data_AF-A0AAN8CLE0-F1
#
_entry.id   AF-A0AAN8CLE0-F1
#
_cell.length_a   1.000
_cell.length_b   1.000
_cell.length_c   1.000
_cell.angle_alpha   90.00
_cell.angle_beta   90.00
_cell.angle_gamma   90.00
#
_symmetry.space_group_name_H-M   'P 1'
#
loop_
_entity.id
_entity.type
_entity.pdbx_description
1 polymer ?
#
loop_
_entity_poly.entity_id
_entity_poly.type
_entity_poly.pdbx_seq_one_letter_code
_entity_poly.pdbx_strand_id
1 'polypeptide(L)'
;MMGLYKGPRLLEFAKTPQHLQFNKYVLTGYRPVSTAQECIRSLFYMHNELGNIYTHGVPFFLFLVLLPFSIPWMEVDSSWICAVHYLACLSPTVGSVVYHVFMNHVGGEHVYDTLLSVDMFGVCLVNTLGALPIIHITLFCYPLLRQAALLAYTLLSAYGIYCATTARTNVLRLQAFIWQAMFRFLLFLFRVFGSGVGSPHSLRLFVIMDTLAVVGGAGQHHPDPRALRPRPV
;
A
#
# COMPACT_ATOMS: atom_id res chain seq x y z
N MET A 1 -9.69 -10.22 34.41
CA MET A 1 -10.64 -11.11 33.72
C MET A 1 -10.89 -10.56 32.32
N MET A 2 -10.17 -11.07 31.32
CA MET A 2 -10.33 -10.67 29.92
C MET A 2 -11.35 -11.62 29.31
N GLY A 3 -12.64 -11.25 29.37
CA GLY A 3 -13.68 -12.03 28.72
C GLY A 3 -13.39 -12.06 27.22
N LEU A 4 -13.02 -13.22 26.70
CA LEU A 4 -13.02 -13.49 25.26
C LEU A 4 -14.41 -13.14 24.75
N TYR A 5 -14.52 -12.01 24.05
CA TYR A 5 -15.78 -11.57 23.46
C TYR A 5 -16.27 -12.71 22.58
N LYS A 6 -17.44 -13.29 22.90
CA LYS A 6 -18.06 -14.30 22.02
C LYS A 6 -18.49 -13.58 20.75
N GLY A 7 -17.62 -13.63 19.74
CA GLY A 7 -17.88 -13.09 18.42
C GLY A 7 -19.12 -13.72 17.78
N PRO A 8 -19.65 -13.11 16.70
CA PRO A 8 -20.77 -13.67 15.96
C PRO A 8 -20.38 -15.03 15.33
N ARG A 9 -21.39 -15.81 14.94
CA ARG A 9 -21.15 -17.05 14.19
C ARG A 9 -20.52 -16.71 12.83
N LEU A 10 -19.30 -17.19 12.61
CA LEU A 10 -18.57 -16.99 11.37
C LEU A 10 -19.19 -17.80 10.22
N LEU A 11 -19.03 -17.29 9.01
CA LEU A 11 -19.58 -17.85 7.78
C LEU A 11 -18.57 -18.74 7.06
N GLU A 12 -19.12 -19.70 6.32
CA GLU A 12 -18.42 -20.47 5.28
C GLU A 12 -18.35 -19.63 3.99
N PHE A 13 -17.33 -19.86 3.17
CA PHE A 13 -17.09 -19.17 1.90
C PHE A 13 -18.35 -19.04 1.04
N ALA A 14 -19.07 -20.15 0.83
CA ALA A 14 -20.26 -20.19 -0.02
C ALA A 14 -21.44 -19.32 0.49
N LYS A 15 -21.45 -18.99 1.79
CA LYS A 15 -22.52 -18.21 2.44
C LYS A 15 -22.16 -16.73 2.55
N THR A 16 -20.97 -16.32 2.12
CA THR A 16 -20.54 -14.92 2.15
C THR A 16 -21.05 -14.15 0.94
N PRO A 17 -21.23 -12.82 1.04
CA PRO A 17 -21.50 -11.97 -0.13
C PRO A 17 -20.44 -12.16 -1.22
N GLN A 18 -20.85 -12.13 -2.48
CA GLN A 18 -19.95 -12.35 -3.63
C GLN A 18 -18.73 -11.42 -3.62
N HIS A 19 -18.89 -10.18 -3.13
CA HIS A 19 -17.78 -9.24 -3.09
C HIS A 19 -16.67 -9.59 -2.07
N LEU A 20 -16.94 -10.49 -1.13
CA LEU A 20 -15.97 -11.02 -0.15
C LEU A 20 -15.38 -12.37 -0.58
N GLN A 21 -15.86 -12.98 -1.67
CA GLN A 21 -15.43 -14.28 -2.18
C GLN A 21 -14.22 -14.17 -3.13
N PHE A 22 -13.14 -13.49 -2.72
CA PHE A 22 -11.95 -13.31 -3.57
C PHE A 22 -10.94 -14.46 -3.51
N ASN A 23 -10.94 -15.27 -2.44
CA ASN A 23 -10.01 -16.39 -2.28
C ASN A 23 -10.74 -17.71 -2.01
N LYS A 24 -10.86 -18.56 -3.03
CA LYS A 24 -11.52 -19.88 -2.95
C LYS A 24 -10.83 -20.89 -2.02
N TYR A 25 -9.59 -20.63 -1.61
CA TYR A 25 -8.83 -21.53 -0.74
C TYR A 25 -9.13 -21.30 0.75
N VAL A 26 -9.71 -20.15 1.10
CA VAL A 26 -10.18 -19.87 2.46
C VAL A 26 -11.64 -20.29 2.55
N LEU A 27 -11.92 -21.40 3.24
CA LEU A 27 -13.24 -22.03 3.23
C LEU A 27 -14.17 -21.55 4.35
N THR A 28 -13.63 -21.03 5.45
CA THR A 28 -14.38 -20.69 6.66
C THR A 28 -13.76 -19.50 7.39
N GLY A 29 -14.47 -18.97 8.39
CA GLY A 29 -13.95 -17.94 9.28
C GLY A 29 -14.27 -16.51 8.82
N TYR A 30 -15.18 -16.36 7.87
CA TYR A 30 -15.61 -15.07 7.37
C TYR A 30 -16.55 -14.37 8.35
N ARG A 31 -16.35 -13.07 8.54
CA ARG A 31 -17.27 -12.26 9.34
C ARG A 31 -18.60 -12.05 8.59
N PRO A 32 -19.76 -12.11 9.29
CA PRO A 32 -21.01 -11.70 8.69
C PRO A 32 -21.02 -10.20 8.40
N VAL A 33 -22.00 -9.75 7.62
CA VAL A 33 -22.24 -8.32 7.39
C VAL A 33 -22.39 -7.61 8.74
N SER A 34 -21.60 -6.56 8.95
CA SER A 34 -21.43 -5.92 10.25
C SER A 34 -21.62 -4.40 10.15
N THR A 35 -22.13 -3.79 11.22
CA THR A 35 -22.08 -2.34 11.41
C THR A 35 -20.64 -1.89 11.69
N ALA A 36 -20.35 -0.59 11.55
CA ALA A 36 -19.02 -0.04 11.85
C ALA A 36 -18.53 -0.39 13.27
N GLN A 37 -19.42 -0.38 14.27
CA GLN A 37 -19.08 -0.75 15.64
C GLN A 37 -18.71 -2.24 15.77
N GLU A 38 -19.43 -3.12 15.07
CA GLU A 38 -19.13 -4.55 15.04
C GLU A 38 -17.83 -4.86 14.29
N CYS A 39 -17.52 -4.11 13.23
CA CYS A 39 -16.22 -4.17 12.56
C CYS A 39 -15.08 -3.86 13.54
N ILE A 40 -15.20 -2.81 14.35
CA ILE A 40 -14.19 -2.48 15.37
C ILE A 40 -14.11 -3.56 16.45
N ARG A 41 -15.25 -4.10 16.88
CA ARG A 41 -15.27 -5.22 17.86
C ARG A 41 -14.61 -6.49 17.32
N SER A 42 -14.50 -6.65 16.00
CA SER A 42 -13.84 -7.80 15.39
C SER A 42 -12.35 -7.91 15.67
N LEU A 43 -11.70 -6.81 16.07
CA LEU A 43 -10.31 -6.80 16.53
C LEU A 43 -10.04 -7.75 17.71
N PHE A 44 -11.08 -8.15 18.45
CA PHE A 44 -10.98 -8.91 19.69
C PHE A 44 -11.47 -10.36 19.58
N TYR A 45 -11.73 -10.88 18.38
CA TYR A 45 -12.04 -12.31 18.18
C TYR A 45 -11.38 -12.87 16.91
N MET A 46 -11.18 -14.19 16.88
CA MET A 46 -10.53 -14.87 15.75
C MET A 46 -11.42 -14.92 14.51
N HIS A 47 -10.88 -14.49 13.37
CA HIS A 47 -11.53 -14.60 12.05
C HIS A 47 -10.45 -14.57 10.94
N ASN A 48 -10.85 -14.85 9.71
CA ASN A 48 -9.94 -14.99 8.56
C ASN A 48 -9.11 -13.73 8.26
N GLU A 49 -9.67 -12.54 8.47
CA GLU A 49 -8.98 -11.25 8.26
C GLU A 49 -8.12 -10.78 9.45
N LEU A 50 -8.11 -11.49 10.59
CA LEU A 50 -7.42 -11.00 11.78
C LEU A 50 -5.91 -10.89 11.55
N GLY A 51 -5.33 -11.86 10.83
CA GLY A 51 -3.92 -11.82 10.42
C GLY A 51 -3.60 -10.55 9.66
N ASN A 52 -4.36 -10.26 8.59
CA ASN A 52 -4.18 -9.07 7.76
C ASN A 52 -4.28 -7.78 8.60
N ILE A 53 -5.27 -7.68 9.50
CA ILE A 53 -5.41 -6.50 10.35
C ILE A 53 -4.19 -6.29 11.23
N TYR A 54 -3.70 -7.32 11.91
CA TYR A 54 -2.59 -7.18 12.86
C TYR A 54 -1.24 -7.03 12.17
N THR A 55 -1.01 -7.69 11.02
CA THR A 55 0.23 -7.56 10.25
C THR A 55 0.42 -6.16 9.69
N HIS A 56 -0.66 -5.41 9.43
CA HIS A 56 -0.58 -4.00 9.02
C HIS A 56 -0.75 -3.01 10.18
N GLY A 57 -1.55 -3.38 11.19
CA GLY A 57 -1.84 -2.54 12.36
C GLY A 57 -0.67 -2.40 13.32
N VAL A 58 0.08 -3.47 13.58
CA VAL A 58 1.27 -3.39 14.45
C VAL A 58 2.33 -2.45 13.83
N PRO A 59 2.73 -2.59 12.55
CA PRO A 59 3.59 -1.62 11.90
C PRO A 59 3.03 -0.20 11.89
N PHE A 60 1.72 -0.01 11.71
CA PHE A 60 1.09 1.32 11.78
C PHE A 60 1.40 2.02 13.12
N PHE A 61 1.16 1.35 14.25
CA PHE A 61 1.43 1.94 15.56
C PHE A 61 2.93 2.13 15.82
N LEU A 62 3.76 1.18 15.39
CA LEU A 62 5.22 1.31 15.50
C LEU A 62 5.72 2.51 14.68
N PHE A 63 5.25 2.69 13.46
CA PHE A 63 5.63 3.84 12.63
C PHE A 63 5.07 5.14 13.17
N LEU A 64 3.83 5.15 13.66
CA LEU A 64 3.22 6.36 14.25
C LEU A 64 4.02 6.89 15.45
N VAL A 65 4.54 5.98 16.29
CA VAL A 65 5.21 6.36 17.54
C VAL A 65 6.72 6.40 17.40
N LEU A 66 7.36 5.38 16.83
CA LEU A 66 8.83 5.23 16.84
C LEU A 66 9.53 5.90 15.66
N LEU A 67 8.86 6.00 14.50
CA LEU A 67 9.47 6.56 13.30
C LEU A 67 9.83 8.05 13.45
N PRO A 68 9.02 8.93 14.09
CA PRO A 68 9.41 10.32 14.33
C PRO A 68 10.70 10.45 15.13
N PHE A 69 10.96 9.56 16.09
CA PHE A 69 12.20 9.56 16.87
C PHE A 69 13.41 9.05 16.10
N SER A 70 13.17 8.27 15.03
CA SER A 70 14.22 7.69 14.20
C SER A 70 14.63 8.60 13.03
N ILE A 71 13.76 9.56 12.69
CA ILE A 71 14.00 10.51 11.59
C ILE A 71 14.88 11.67 12.09
N PRO A 72 15.97 12.01 11.38
CA PRO A 72 16.90 13.08 11.78
C PRO A 72 16.36 14.46 11.37
N TRP A 73 15.26 14.90 12.00
CA TRP A 73 14.54 16.15 11.64
C TRP A 73 15.41 17.41 11.67
N MET A 74 16.40 17.46 12.57
CA MET A 74 17.24 18.63 12.80
C MET A 74 18.56 18.59 12.02
N GLU A 75 18.95 17.43 11.48
CA GLU A 75 20.21 17.27 10.74
C GLU A 75 20.03 17.40 9.22
N VAL A 76 18.79 17.28 8.75
CA VAL A 76 18.46 17.37 7.32
C VAL A 76 17.96 18.79 7.02
N ASP A 77 18.72 19.53 6.20
CA ASP A 77 18.39 20.90 5.77
C ASP A 77 16.99 21.03 5.16
N SER A 78 16.48 19.95 4.58
CA SER A 78 15.17 19.88 3.92
C SER A 78 14.16 19.05 4.72
N SER A 79 13.49 19.69 5.67
CA SER A 79 12.47 19.06 6.54
C SER A 79 11.32 18.39 5.78
N TRP A 80 11.01 18.86 4.55
CA TRP A 80 10.00 18.24 3.71
C TRP A 80 10.34 16.79 3.32
N ILE A 81 11.63 16.45 3.19
CA ILE A 81 12.11 15.09 2.86
C ILE A 81 11.72 14.13 3.98
N CYS A 82 11.94 14.56 5.22
CA CYS A 82 11.57 13.83 6.43
C CYS A 82 10.04 13.64 6.50
N ALA A 83 9.28 14.70 6.22
CA ALA A 83 7.82 14.65 6.23
C ALA A 83 7.26 13.69 5.16
N VAL A 84 7.74 13.75 3.91
CA VAL A 84 7.25 12.85 2.85
C VAL A 84 7.66 11.40 3.12
N HIS A 85 8.84 11.14 3.69
CA HIS A 85 9.25 9.80 4.09
C HIS A 85 8.35 9.24 5.19
N TYR A 86 8.06 10.05 6.21
CA TYR A 86 7.15 9.67 7.28
C TYR A 86 5.75 9.33 6.76
N LEU A 87 5.20 10.17 5.88
CA LEU A 87 3.89 9.93 5.25
C LEU A 87 3.91 8.69 4.35
N ALA A 88 4.99 8.45 3.62
CA ALA A 88 5.16 7.26 2.78
C ALA A 88 5.07 5.97 3.61
N CYS A 89 5.72 5.92 4.78
CA CYS A 89 5.70 4.74 5.64
C CYS A 89 4.32 4.47 6.26
N LEU A 90 3.57 5.53 6.59
CA LEU A 90 2.24 5.38 7.19
C LEU A 90 1.17 5.00 6.18
N SER A 91 1.22 5.55 4.96
CA SER A 91 0.12 5.45 3.99
C SER A 91 -0.38 4.02 3.69
N PRO A 92 0.46 3.00 3.43
CA PRO A 92 -0.02 1.66 3.13
C PRO A 92 -0.62 0.98 4.38
N THR A 93 -0.05 1.23 5.55
CA THR A 93 -0.52 0.62 6.80
C THR A 93 -1.91 1.13 7.19
N VAL A 94 -2.16 2.44 7.04
CA VAL A 94 -3.48 3.04 7.30
C VAL A 94 -4.52 2.51 6.32
N GLY A 95 -4.22 2.55 5.01
CA GLY A 95 -5.15 2.08 3.98
C GLY A 95 -5.55 0.62 4.18
N SER A 96 -4.57 -0.24 4.42
CA SER A 96 -4.77 -1.67 4.60
C SER A 96 -5.56 -2.00 5.88
N VAL A 97 -5.23 -1.38 7.02
CA VAL A 97 -5.96 -1.60 8.28
C VAL A 97 -7.42 -1.16 8.14
N VAL A 98 -7.65 0.02 7.57
CA VAL A 98 -9.01 0.54 7.34
C VAL A 98 -9.79 -0.41 6.42
N TYR A 99 -9.18 -0.89 5.34
CA TYR A 99 -9.80 -1.88 4.46
C TYR A 99 -10.15 -3.17 5.20
N HIS A 100 -9.18 -3.86 5.80
CA HIS A 100 -9.41 -5.16 6.42
C HIS A 100 -10.33 -5.08 7.65
N VAL A 101 -10.38 -3.96 8.38
CA VAL A 101 -11.34 -3.79 9.49
C VAL A 101 -12.76 -3.66 8.95
N PHE A 102 -12.98 -2.84 7.91
CA PHE A 102 -14.32 -2.43 7.47
C PHE A 102 -14.83 -3.14 6.20
N MET A 103 -14.09 -4.06 5.59
CA MET A 103 -14.49 -4.70 4.33
C MET A 103 -15.85 -5.43 4.35
N ASN A 104 -16.31 -5.91 5.51
CA ASN A 104 -17.60 -6.57 5.70
C ASN A 104 -18.72 -5.63 6.18
N HIS A 105 -18.55 -4.31 5.99
CA HIS A 105 -19.49 -3.30 6.44
C HIS A 105 -20.87 -3.44 5.76
N VAL A 106 -21.94 -3.08 6.47
CA VAL A 106 -23.34 -3.12 6.00
C VAL A 106 -23.60 -2.30 4.72
N GLY A 107 -22.73 -1.34 4.39
CA GLY A 107 -22.76 -0.61 3.13
C GLY A 107 -22.43 -1.45 1.88
N GLY A 108 -22.06 -2.72 2.05
CA GLY A 108 -21.95 -3.71 0.98
C GLY A 108 -20.81 -3.44 -0.01
N GLU A 109 -21.03 -3.82 -1.27
CA GLU A 109 -20.00 -3.82 -2.32
C GLU A 109 -19.41 -2.43 -2.59
N HIS A 110 -20.24 -1.38 -2.57
CA HIS A 110 -19.75 0.00 -2.78
C HIS A 110 -18.73 0.43 -1.73
N VAL A 111 -19.01 0.15 -0.45
CA VAL A 111 -18.07 0.45 0.65
C VAL A 111 -16.82 -0.41 0.53
N TYR A 112 -16.98 -1.70 0.24
CA TYR A 112 -15.86 -2.62 -0.01
C TYR A 112 -14.90 -2.08 -1.10
N ASP A 113 -15.44 -1.62 -2.23
CA ASP A 113 -14.62 -1.14 -3.34
C ASP A 113 -13.93 0.19 -3.04
N THR A 114 -14.63 1.07 -2.33
CA THR A 114 -14.06 2.34 -1.86
C THR A 114 -12.89 2.08 -0.92
N LEU A 115 -13.08 1.18 0.05
CA LEU A 115 -12.04 0.79 0.99
C LEU A 115 -10.86 0.11 0.28
N LEU A 116 -11.13 -0.78 -0.69
CA LEU A 116 -10.09 -1.42 -1.49
C LEU A 116 -9.30 -0.38 -2.33
N SER A 117 -9.99 0.65 -2.82
CA SER A 117 -9.35 1.77 -3.53
C SER A 117 -8.48 2.61 -2.61
N VAL A 118 -8.89 2.81 -1.35
CA VAL A 118 -8.09 3.50 -0.32
C VAL A 118 -6.84 2.71 0.05
N ASP A 119 -6.95 1.39 0.21
CA ASP A 119 -5.79 0.51 0.44
C ASP A 119 -4.79 0.60 -0.72
N MET A 120 -5.31 0.46 -1.96
CA MET A 120 -4.51 0.60 -3.17
C MET A 120 -3.84 1.98 -3.26
N PHE A 121 -4.56 3.04 -2.91
CA PHE A 121 -4.02 4.39 -2.88
C PHE A 121 -2.88 4.53 -1.87
N GLY A 122 -2.98 3.90 -0.69
CA GLY A 122 -1.91 3.83 0.29
C GLY A 122 -0.62 3.20 -0.24
N VAL A 123 -0.75 2.12 -1.03
CA VAL A 123 0.36 1.48 -1.75
C VAL A 123 0.95 2.40 -2.82
N CYS A 124 0.11 3.10 -3.58
CA CYS A 124 0.60 4.06 -4.56
C CYS A 124 1.34 5.24 -3.92
N LEU A 125 0.86 5.72 -2.77
CA LEU A 125 1.48 6.81 -2.03
C LEU A 125 2.86 6.45 -1.52
N VAL A 126 3.08 5.27 -0.95
CA VAL A 126 4.43 4.86 -0.50
C VAL A 126 5.41 4.80 -1.66
N ASN A 127 4.97 4.29 -2.82
CA ASN A 127 5.80 4.22 -4.02
C ASN A 127 6.16 5.64 -4.54
N THR A 128 5.19 6.55 -4.49
CA THR A 128 5.37 7.93 -4.97
C THR A 128 6.24 8.74 -4.01
N LEU A 129 5.81 8.84 -2.76
CA LEU A 129 6.45 9.66 -1.73
C LEU A 129 7.82 9.10 -1.34
N GLY A 130 8.01 7.79 -1.34
CA GLY A 130 9.29 7.16 -1.06
C GLY A 130 10.36 7.46 -2.12
N ALA A 131 9.95 7.67 -3.38
CA ALA A 131 10.88 8.00 -4.45
C ALA A 131 11.30 9.47 -4.47
N LEU A 132 10.45 10.42 -4.01
CA LEU A 132 10.78 11.86 -4.06
C LEU A 132 12.10 12.22 -3.35
N PRO A 133 12.38 11.74 -2.11
CA PRO A 133 13.69 11.88 -1.48
C PRO A 133 14.84 11.35 -2.33
N ILE A 134 14.65 10.19 -2.94
CA ILE A 134 15.69 9.51 -3.73
C ILE A 134 16.04 10.34 -4.97
N ILE A 135 15.02 10.85 -5.67
CA ILE A 135 15.20 11.74 -6.83
C ILE A 135 15.92 13.02 -6.41
N HIS A 136 15.47 13.64 -5.32
CA HIS A 136 16.02 14.88 -4.81
C HIS A 136 17.51 14.75 -4.45
N ILE A 137 17.86 13.69 -3.72
CA ILE A 137 19.23 13.42 -3.31
C ILE A 137 20.08 13.06 -4.53
N THR A 138 19.65 12.14 -5.39
CA THR A 138 20.44 11.67 -6.55
C THR A 138 20.81 12.81 -7.50
N LEU A 139 19.92 13.79 -7.67
CA LEU A 139 20.10 14.93 -8.56
C LEU A 139 20.47 16.22 -7.82
N PHE A 140 21.00 16.14 -6.60
CA PHE A 140 21.29 17.30 -5.76
C PHE A 140 22.19 18.34 -6.47
N CYS A 141 23.20 17.89 -7.21
CA CYS A 141 24.12 18.74 -7.98
C CYS A 141 23.52 19.31 -9.28
N TYR A 142 22.33 18.87 -9.70
CA TYR A 142 21.70 19.23 -10.97
C TYR A 142 20.32 19.88 -10.74
N PRO A 143 20.25 21.16 -10.34
CA PRO A 143 19.02 21.78 -9.82
C PRO A 143 17.88 21.80 -10.85
N LEU A 144 18.15 22.11 -12.12
CA LEU A 144 17.13 22.16 -13.17
C LEU A 144 16.59 20.75 -13.48
N LEU A 145 17.49 19.78 -13.66
CA LEU A 145 17.13 18.39 -13.92
C LEU A 145 16.37 17.79 -12.74
N ARG A 146 16.75 18.12 -11.51
CA ARG A 146 16.07 17.72 -10.28
C ARG A 146 14.61 18.17 -10.25
N GLN A 147 14.34 19.45 -10.53
CA GLN A 147 12.96 19.97 -10.55
C GLN A 147 12.14 19.31 -11.66
N ALA A 148 12.71 19.18 -12.86
CA ALA A 148 12.06 18.49 -13.98
C ALA A 148 11.75 17.03 -13.65
N ALA A 149 12.69 16.30 -13.04
CA ALA A 149 12.52 14.90 -12.66
C ALA A 149 11.49 14.71 -11.55
N LEU A 150 11.48 15.57 -10.53
CA LEU A 150 10.47 15.53 -9.47
C LEU A 150 9.07 15.79 -10.03
N LEU A 151 8.92 16.80 -10.90
CA LEU A 151 7.65 17.10 -11.55
C LEU A 151 7.19 15.95 -12.44
N ALA A 152 8.07 15.47 -13.33
CA ALA A 152 7.77 14.36 -14.23
C ALA A 152 7.35 13.10 -13.46
N TYR A 153 8.08 12.75 -12.40
CA TYR A 153 7.76 11.59 -11.58
C TYR A 153 6.43 11.76 -10.83
N THR A 154 6.14 12.97 -10.32
CA THR A 154 4.86 13.25 -9.65
C THR A 154 3.68 13.13 -10.61
N LEU A 155 3.79 13.68 -11.82
CA LEU A 155 2.75 13.56 -12.86
C LEU A 155 2.56 12.11 -13.31
N LEU A 156 3.66 11.40 -13.54
CA LEU A 156 3.64 9.98 -13.89
C LEU A 156 2.98 9.15 -12.78
N SER A 157 3.26 9.47 -11.53
CA SER A 157 2.68 8.81 -10.36
C SER A 157 1.19 9.12 -10.22
N ALA A 158 0.76 10.35 -10.48
CA ALA A 158 -0.66 10.71 -10.47
C ALA A 158 -1.44 9.92 -11.53
N TYR A 159 -0.88 9.77 -12.74
CA TYR A 159 -1.46 8.93 -13.78
C TYR A 159 -1.48 7.44 -13.38
N GLY A 160 -0.37 6.92 -12.84
CA GLY A 160 -0.28 5.55 -12.34
C GLY A 160 -1.29 5.27 -11.22
N ILE A 161 -1.47 6.19 -10.28
CA ILE A 161 -2.49 6.13 -9.22
C ILE A 161 -3.88 6.01 -9.83
N TYR A 162 -4.22 6.88 -10.77
CA TYR A 162 -5.52 6.87 -11.43
C TYR A 162 -5.78 5.53 -12.14
N CYS A 163 -4.80 5.01 -12.88
CA CYS A 163 -4.90 3.70 -13.53
C CYS A 163 -5.02 2.57 -12.51
N ALA A 164 -4.26 2.62 -11.42
CA ALA A 164 -4.26 1.57 -10.38
C ALA A 164 -5.58 1.50 -9.60
N THR A 165 -6.17 2.64 -9.25
CA THR A 165 -7.43 2.68 -8.50
C THR A 165 -8.65 2.37 -9.37
N THR A 166 -8.56 2.60 -10.68
CA THR A 166 -9.63 2.24 -11.63
C THR A 166 -9.48 0.84 -12.25
N ALA A 167 -8.33 0.20 -12.06
CA ALA A 167 -8.04 -1.11 -12.63
C ALA A 167 -8.88 -2.24 -12.01
N ARG A 168 -9.45 -3.05 -12.92
CA ARG A 168 -10.37 -4.16 -12.60
C ARG A 168 -9.67 -5.48 -12.30
N THR A 169 -8.41 -5.63 -12.70
CA THR A 169 -7.64 -6.86 -12.51
C THR A 169 -6.32 -6.55 -11.82
N ASN A 170 -5.79 -7.53 -11.08
CA ASN A 170 -4.48 -7.42 -10.42
C ASN A 170 -3.35 -7.16 -11.45
N VAL A 171 -3.48 -7.70 -12.66
CA VAL A 171 -2.52 -7.49 -13.75
C VAL A 171 -2.51 -6.02 -14.19
N LEU A 172 -3.68 -5.43 -14.43
CA LEU A 172 -3.79 -4.02 -14.81
C LEU A 172 -3.28 -3.09 -13.70
N ARG A 173 -3.53 -3.44 -12.44
CA ARG A 173 -2.98 -2.72 -11.28
C ARG A 173 -1.45 -2.76 -11.27
N LEU A 174 -0.85 -3.93 -11.47
CA LEU A 174 0.61 -4.07 -11.54
C LEU A 174 1.21 -3.30 -12.73
N GLN A 175 0.55 -3.36 -13.89
CA GLN A 175 0.98 -2.63 -15.09
C GLN A 175 1.01 -1.12 -14.90
N ALA A 176 0.14 -0.56 -14.05
CA ALA A 176 0.13 0.87 -13.75
C ALA A 176 1.45 1.38 -13.13
N PHE A 177 2.23 0.49 -12.49
CA PHE A 177 3.50 0.84 -11.85
C PHE A 177 4.73 0.65 -12.75
N ILE A 178 4.58 0.07 -13.95
CA ILE A 178 5.72 -0.22 -14.85
C ILE A 178 6.52 1.04 -15.14
N TRP A 179 5.85 2.15 -15.47
CA TRP A 179 6.54 3.39 -15.79
C TRP A 179 7.26 3.99 -14.58
N GLN A 180 6.68 3.90 -13.38
CA GLN A 180 7.35 4.34 -12.15
C GLN A 180 8.57 3.46 -11.82
N ALA A 181 8.49 2.15 -12.07
CA ALA A 181 9.61 1.23 -11.92
C ALA A 181 10.73 1.53 -12.93
N MET A 182 10.38 1.75 -14.20
CA MET A 182 11.34 2.12 -15.23
C MET A 182 12.05 3.44 -14.92
N PHE A 183 11.32 4.46 -14.47
CA PHE A 183 11.91 5.74 -14.08
C PHE A 183 12.92 5.58 -12.94
N ARG A 184 12.56 4.82 -11.90
CA ARG A 184 13.44 4.50 -10.77
C ARG A 184 14.68 3.72 -11.21
N PHE A 185 14.51 2.76 -12.11
CA PHE A 185 15.61 2.00 -12.67
C PHE A 185 16.59 2.87 -13.47
N LEU A 186 16.09 3.81 -14.28
CA LEU A 186 16.94 4.78 -14.99
C LEU A 186 17.72 5.67 -14.02
N LEU A 187 17.10 6.14 -12.94
CA LEU A 187 17.79 6.88 -11.90
C LEU A 187 18.84 6.06 -11.18
N PHE A 188 18.56 4.78 -10.93
CA PHE A 188 19.54 3.86 -10.37
C PHE A 188 20.76 3.71 -11.30
N LEU A 189 20.55 3.50 -12.61
CA LEU A 189 21.64 3.45 -13.58
C LEU A 189 22.44 4.75 -13.62
N PHE A 190 21.77 5.90 -13.59
CA PHE A 190 22.43 7.21 -13.52
C PHE A 190 23.27 7.37 -12.25
N ARG A 191 22.85 6.78 -11.13
CA ARG A 191 23.57 6.81 -9.87
C ARG A 191 24.75 5.85 -9.80
N VAL A 192 24.70 4.73 -10.52
CA VAL A 192 25.77 3.72 -10.56
C VAL A 192 26.85 4.07 -11.59
N PHE A 193 26.43 4.48 -12.79
CA PHE A 193 27.33 4.68 -13.94
C PHE A 193 27.53 6.16 -14.30
N GLY A 194 26.63 7.03 -13.85
CA GLY A 194 26.69 8.46 -14.12
C GLY A 194 27.19 9.25 -12.92
N SER A 195 26.92 10.55 -12.94
CA SER A 195 27.34 11.51 -11.92
C SER A 195 26.31 11.69 -10.80
N GLY A 196 25.41 10.72 -10.59
CA GLY A 196 24.43 10.78 -9.52
C GLY A 196 25.09 10.68 -8.14
N VAL A 197 24.60 11.46 -7.18
CA VAL A 197 25.19 11.55 -5.83
C VAL A 197 24.43 10.71 -4.78
N GLY A 198 25.06 10.54 -3.62
CA GLY A 198 24.48 9.92 -2.42
C GLY A 198 25.27 8.70 -1.93
N SER A 199 25.07 8.30 -0.67
CA SER A 199 25.86 7.25 -0.02
C SER A 199 25.86 5.92 -0.80
N PRO A 200 27.03 5.29 -1.05
CA PRO A 200 27.12 3.97 -1.68
C PRO A 200 26.35 2.88 -0.92
N HIS A 201 26.27 2.97 0.41
CA HIS A 201 25.52 2.00 1.23
C HIS A 201 24.02 2.00 0.91
N SER A 202 23.47 3.16 0.53
CA SER A 202 22.05 3.29 0.19
C SER A 202 21.68 2.67 -1.17
N LEU A 203 22.65 2.40 -2.06
CA LEU A 203 22.37 1.69 -3.32
C LEU A 203 21.90 0.25 -3.06
N ARG A 204 22.48 -0.42 -2.06
CA ARG A 204 22.04 -1.75 -1.65
C ARG A 204 20.60 -1.73 -1.14
N LEU A 205 20.26 -0.71 -0.34
CA LEU A 205 18.90 -0.52 0.19
C LEU A 205 17.89 -0.24 -0.93
N PHE A 206 18.29 0.55 -1.94
CA PHE A 206 17.48 0.81 -3.12
C PHE A 206 17.12 -0.49 -3.87
N VAL A 207 18.11 -1.33 -4.14
CA VAL A 207 17.90 -2.62 -4.83
C VAL A 207 17.03 -3.55 -4.00
N ILE A 208 17.25 -3.63 -2.68
CA ILE A 208 16.42 -4.43 -1.77
C ILE A 208 14.96 -3.95 -1.82
N MET A 209 14.73 -2.63 -1.72
CA MET A 209 13.39 -2.04 -1.75
C MET A 209 12.64 -2.38 -3.04
N ASP A 210 13.25 -2.15 -4.20
CA ASP A 210 12.61 -2.43 -5.49
C ASP A 210 12.40 -3.94 -5.71
N THR A 211 13.33 -4.78 -5.26
CA THR A 211 13.18 -6.25 -5.32
C THR A 211 12.00 -6.71 -4.47
N LEU A 212 11.90 -6.23 -3.22
CA LEU A 212 10.78 -6.54 -2.33
C LEU A 212 9.45 -6.06 -2.91
N ALA A 213 9.41 -4.88 -3.54
CA ALA A 213 8.21 -4.37 -4.19
C ALA A 213 7.75 -5.26 -5.35
N VAL A 214 8.69 -5.72 -6.20
CA VAL A 214 8.38 -6.62 -7.33
C VAL A 214 7.93 -8.00 -6.83
N VAL A 215 8.65 -8.58 -5.86
CA VAL A 215 8.30 -9.88 -5.27
C VAL A 215 6.94 -9.83 -4.58
N GLY A 216 6.65 -8.77 -3.83
CA GLY A 216 5.35 -8.54 -3.20
C GLY A 216 4.23 -8.42 -4.23
N GLY A 217 4.44 -7.62 -5.29
CA GLY A 217 3.47 -7.48 -6.38
C GLY A 217 3.20 -8.79 -7.12
N ALA A 218 4.23 -9.62 -7.32
CA ALA A 218 4.10 -10.93 -7.95
C ALA A 218 3.40 -11.97 -7.06
N GLY A 219 3.63 -11.91 -5.74
CA GLY A 219 3.03 -12.83 -4.76
C GLY A 219 1.51 -12.68 -4.62
N GLN A 220 0.95 -11.53 -4.98
CA GLN A 220 -0.49 -11.26 -4.94
C GLN A 220 -1.28 -11.91 -6.11
N HIS A 221 -0.60 -12.63 -7.01
CA HIS A 221 -1.24 -13.36 -8.12
C HIS A 221 -2.02 -14.58 -7.64
N HIS A 222 -3.24 -14.34 -7.13
CA HIS A 222 -4.31 -15.32 -7.20
C HIS A 222 -5.26 -14.96 -8.35
N PRO A 223 -5.67 -15.94 -9.18
CA PRO A 223 -6.68 -15.70 -10.20
C PRO A 223 -8.00 -15.33 -9.51
N ASP A 224 -8.34 -14.04 -9.53
CA ASP A 224 -9.64 -13.54 -9.07
C ASP A 224 -10.71 -14.00 -10.06
N PRO A 225 -11.69 -14.83 -9.65
CA PRO A 225 -12.79 -15.24 -10.50
C PRO A 225 -13.64 -14.08 -11.04
N ARG A 226 -13.52 -12.87 -10.44
CA ARG A 226 -14.22 -11.64 -10.86
C ARG A 226 -13.53 -10.87 -11.99
N ALA A 227 -12.32 -11.23 -12.41
CA ALA A 227 -11.66 -10.63 -13.57
C ALA A 227 -12.44 -10.79 -14.89
N LEU A 228 -13.50 -11.61 -14.90
CA LEU A 228 -14.34 -11.93 -16.07
C LEU A 228 -15.70 -11.23 -16.09
N ARG A 229 -16.06 -10.36 -15.13
CA ARG A 229 -17.37 -9.68 -15.15
C ARG A 229 -17.27 -8.15 -15.23
N PRO A 230 -17.85 -7.51 -16.26
CA PRO A 230 -18.04 -6.06 -16.26
C PRO A 230 -19.07 -5.66 -15.19
N ARG A 231 -18.84 -4.53 -14.52
CA ARG A 231 -19.89 -3.91 -13.69
C ARG A 231 -20.97 -3.30 -14.59
N PRO A 232 -22.24 -3.31 -14.15
CA PRO A 232 -23.25 -2.46 -14.76
C PRO A 232 -22.84 -1.00 -14.59
N VAL A 233 -23.09 -0.22 -15.64
CA VAL A 233 -22.87 1.22 -15.74
C VAL A 233 -23.80 1.95 -14.76
#